data_AF-A0A803PT33-F1
#
_entry.id   AF-A0A803PT33-F1
#
_cell.length_a   1.000
_cell.length_b   1.000
_cell.length_c   1.000
_cell.angle_alpha   90.00
_cell.angle_beta   90.00
_cell.angle_gamma   90.00
#
_symmetry.space_group_name_H-M   'P 1'
#
loop_
_entity.id
_entity.type
_entity.pdbx_description
1 polymer ?
#
loop_
_entity_poly.entity_id
_entity_poly.type
_entity_poly.pdbx_seq_one_letter_code
_entity_poly.pdbx_strand_id
1 'polypeptide(L)'
;MAGDNAVRSLLEKMAQCASNAYLSILERWVYEGVIDDPYGEFFIAENKTLQKESLTQDYDAKYWRQRYSLKDGIPSFLANTAGTILTTGKYLNVMRECGHSVQVPVSENSKLMSFGTNHHYLECIKSAYDFASGELLNLIKEKYDLMGKLRSIKHYLLLDQGDFLVHFMDIAKDELTKKLDEISVEKLQSLLDLALRTTAAAADPCHEDLTCCVETCSLLQRLGTLKDDENSRNTHDNDLGEPVNVTGLETLSLSYKVRWPLSIVISKKALTKYQLIFRFLFHCKHVDRQLCGAWQVHQGVRSLKMRGTAIPRSSLLCRSMLKFINSLLHYLTFEVLEPNWHVMHNRLQSAKSIDEVIQHHDFFLDKCLRECLLLLPELLKKVEKLKSLCVQYAAATQWLITSSIDIPSIEESFDNSKVTENSKQLKSRSPSRALKLSSSNTSVTEAILNFEREFNTELQSLGPILSSSSQAEPHLTHLAQWILGVGNEQ
;
A
#
# COMPACT_ATOMS: atom_id res chain seq x y z
N MET A 1 43.41 -36.87 19.11
CA MET A 1 43.94 -37.13 20.47
C MET A 1 43.12 -38.25 21.08
N ALA A 2 43.53 -39.49 20.87
CA ALA A 2 42.82 -40.69 21.33
C ALA A 2 43.88 -41.58 22.00
N GLY A 3 43.68 -41.94 23.27
CA GLY A 3 44.58 -42.89 23.93
C GLY A 3 44.34 -43.10 25.42
N ASP A 4 43.97 -42.08 26.19
CA ASP A 4 43.97 -42.19 27.65
C ASP A 4 42.58 -41.89 28.26
N ASN A 5 41.85 -42.96 28.62
CA ASN A 5 40.49 -42.88 29.16
C ASN A 5 40.44 -42.15 30.50
N ALA A 6 41.50 -42.21 31.30
CA ALA A 6 41.59 -41.51 32.58
C ALA A 6 41.68 -39.99 32.37
N VAL A 7 42.54 -39.56 31.44
CA VAL A 7 42.68 -38.14 31.07
C VAL A 7 41.39 -37.61 30.44
N ARG A 8 40.74 -38.41 29.58
CA ARG A 8 39.45 -38.05 28.99
C ARG A 8 38.36 -37.86 30.05
N SER A 9 38.22 -38.79 30.99
CA SER A 9 37.23 -38.69 32.06
C SER A 9 37.49 -37.48 32.97
N LEU A 10 38.75 -37.17 33.25
CA LEU A 10 39.13 -35.98 34.01
C LEU A 10 38.76 -34.69 33.24
N LEU A 11 39.10 -34.61 31.96
CA LEU A 11 38.77 -33.47 31.10
C LEU A 11 37.26 -33.29 30.93
N GLU A 12 36.49 -34.37 30.77
CA GLU A 12 35.02 -34.34 30.71
C GLU A 12 34.43 -33.77 32.01
N LYS A 13 34.92 -34.21 33.17
CA LYS A 13 34.48 -33.67 34.47
C LYS A 13 34.85 -32.21 34.66
N MET A 14 36.08 -31.82 34.32
CA MET A 14 36.52 -30.41 34.41
C MET A 14 35.70 -29.52 33.46
N ALA A 15 35.46 -29.97 32.23
CA ALA A 15 34.64 -29.26 31.25
C ALA A 15 33.18 -29.14 31.70
N GLN A 16 32.60 -30.18 32.29
CA GLN A 16 31.24 -30.15 32.82
C GLN A 16 31.10 -29.17 33.99
N CYS A 17 32.08 -29.16 34.91
CA CYS A 17 32.09 -28.19 36.01
C CYS A 17 32.26 -26.75 35.50
N ALA A 18 33.15 -26.50 34.53
CA ALA A 18 33.39 -25.18 33.97
C ALA A 18 32.21 -24.66 33.14
N SER A 19 31.52 -25.54 32.41
CA SER A 19 30.38 -25.17 31.55
C SER A 19 29.06 -25.02 32.31
N ASN A 20 28.96 -25.48 33.56
CA ASN A 20 27.74 -25.39 34.37
C ASN A 20 27.20 -23.96 34.47
N ALA A 21 28.05 -22.99 34.81
CA ALA A 21 27.63 -21.58 34.91
C ALA A 21 27.09 -21.07 33.57
N TYR A 22 27.79 -21.35 32.47
CA TYR A 22 27.38 -20.96 31.13
C TYR A 22 26.07 -21.62 30.68
N LEU A 23 25.91 -22.92 30.95
CA LEU A 23 24.71 -23.68 30.61
C LEU A 23 23.51 -23.23 31.45
N SER A 24 23.71 -22.78 32.69
CA SER A 24 22.62 -22.22 33.51
C SER A 24 22.05 -20.94 32.90
N ILE A 25 22.90 -20.08 32.33
CA ILE A 25 22.47 -18.88 31.58
C ILE A 25 21.74 -19.30 30.30
N LEU A 26 22.25 -20.31 29.60
CA LEU A 26 21.62 -20.86 28.39
C LEU A 26 20.24 -21.46 28.69
N GLU A 27 20.09 -22.24 29.76
CA GLU A 27 18.82 -22.82 30.19
C GLU A 27 17.79 -21.73 30.46
N ARG A 28 18.17 -20.68 31.21
CA ARG A 28 17.26 -19.55 31.46
C ARG A 28 16.88 -18.81 30.18
N TRP A 29 17.79 -18.66 29.22
CA TRP A 29 17.46 -18.05 27.93
C TRP A 29 16.54 -18.94 27.07
N VAL A 30 16.77 -20.25 27.02
CA VAL A 30 16.01 -21.17 26.17
C VAL A 30 14.62 -21.50 26.73
N TYR A 31 14.50 -21.65 28.05
CA TYR A 31 13.24 -22.05 28.70
C TYR A 31 12.43 -20.85 29.23
N GLU A 32 13.12 -19.79 29.67
CA GLU A 32 12.47 -18.60 30.23
C GLU A 32 12.60 -17.38 29.32
N GLY A 33 13.59 -17.29 28.43
CA GLY A 33 13.88 -16.10 27.61
C GLY A 33 14.52 -14.93 28.37
N VAL A 34 15.09 -15.19 29.55
CA VAL A 34 15.73 -14.16 30.39
C VAL A 34 17.25 -14.26 30.26
N ILE A 35 17.91 -13.12 30.09
CA ILE A 35 19.38 -13.03 30.16
C ILE A 35 19.74 -12.44 31.52
N ASP A 36 20.45 -13.22 32.32
CA ASP A 36 21.03 -12.79 33.60
C ASP A 36 22.54 -12.96 33.53
N ASP A 37 23.20 -11.98 32.91
CA ASP A 37 24.63 -11.98 32.61
C ASP A 37 25.28 -10.68 33.13
N PRO A 38 25.71 -10.65 34.40
CA PRO A 38 26.31 -9.45 35.00
C PRO A 38 27.70 -9.12 34.42
N TYR A 39 28.40 -10.10 33.86
CA TYR A 39 29.79 -9.94 33.37
C TYR A 39 29.91 -9.89 31.85
N GLY A 40 28.82 -10.09 31.11
CA GLY A 40 28.80 -10.01 29.65
C GLY A 40 29.44 -11.23 28.97
N GLU A 41 29.52 -12.37 29.65
CA GLU A 41 30.16 -13.62 29.19
C GLU A 41 29.30 -14.40 28.18
N PHE A 42 27.99 -14.18 28.19
CA PHE A 42 27.06 -14.88 27.31
C PHE A 42 27.18 -14.37 25.87
N PHE A 43 27.08 -15.30 24.92
CA PHE A 43 27.25 -15.02 23.49
C PHE A 43 26.09 -14.22 22.88
N ILE A 44 24.97 -14.09 23.58
CA ILE A 44 23.85 -13.24 23.18
C ILE A 44 23.94 -11.92 23.94
N ALA A 45 24.12 -10.83 23.21
CA ALA A 45 24.11 -9.48 23.76
C ALA A 45 22.68 -8.91 23.74
N GLU A 46 22.23 -8.31 24.85
CA GLU A 46 21.04 -7.47 24.86
C GLU A 46 21.42 -6.01 24.71
N ASN A 47 20.86 -5.35 23.70
CA ASN A 47 20.96 -3.90 23.55
C ASN A 47 19.81 -3.20 24.30
N LYS A 48 20.07 -2.78 25.54
CA LYS A 48 19.09 -2.13 26.44
C LYS A 48 18.61 -0.75 25.98
N THR A 49 19.23 -0.18 24.94
CA THR A 49 18.84 1.13 24.38
C THR A 49 17.57 1.05 23.52
N LEU A 50 17.22 -0.13 23.00
CA LEU A 50 16.06 -0.33 22.14
C LEU A 50 14.85 -0.75 22.99
N GLN A 51 14.06 0.23 23.43
CA GLN A 51 12.84 0.00 24.21
C GLN A 51 11.57 -0.03 23.33
N LYS A 52 10.47 -0.52 23.91
CA LYS A 52 9.16 -0.70 23.23
C LYS A 52 8.62 0.58 22.58
N GLU A 53 8.98 1.75 23.12
CA GLU A 53 8.51 3.06 22.66
C GLU A 53 9.15 3.49 21.32
N SER A 54 10.38 3.04 21.05
CA SER A 54 11.10 3.31 19.80
C SER A 54 10.52 2.59 18.57
N LEU A 55 9.74 1.51 18.79
CA LEU A 55 9.11 0.72 17.72
C LEU A 55 8.14 1.52 16.84
N THR A 56 7.51 2.56 17.39
CA THR A 56 6.59 3.42 16.63
C THR A 56 7.33 4.29 15.60
N GLN A 57 8.62 4.52 15.81
CA GLN A 57 9.47 5.34 14.94
C GLN A 57 10.38 4.50 14.04
N ASP A 58 10.68 3.26 14.43
CA ASP A 58 11.61 2.36 13.74
C ASP A 58 11.12 1.91 12.36
N TYR A 59 11.78 2.41 11.31
CA TYR A 59 11.51 2.06 9.92
C TYR A 59 11.85 0.59 9.59
N ASP A 60 13.01 0.09 10.05
CA ASP A 60 13.56 -1.21 9.61
C ASP A 60 13.23 -2.41 10.52
N ALA A 61 12.26 -2.29 11.43
CA ALA A 61 12.05 -3.25 12.51
C ALA A 61 13.35 -3.53 13.31
N LYS A 62 14.14 -2.48 13.56
CA LYS A 62 15.45 -2.55 14.23
C LYS A 62 15.38 -3.26 15.56
N TYR A 63 14.30 -3.03 16.31
CA TYR A 63 14.00 -3.80 17.52
C TYR A 63 14.10 -5.33 17.34
N TRP A 64 13.41 -5.91 16.35
CA TRP A 64 13.38 -7.37 16.14
C TRP A 64 14.75 -7.93 15.71
N ARG A 65 15.48 -7.15 14.90
CA ARG A 65 16.77 -7.55 14.32
C ARG A 65 17.96 -7.31 15.26
N GLN A 66 18.01 -6.15 15.91
CA GLN A 66 19.19 -5.61 16.59
C GLN A 66 19.11 -5.61 18.11
N ARG A 67 17.94 -5.85 18.73
CA ARG A 67 17.85 -5.91 20.20
C ARG A 67 18.67 -7.05 20.79
N TYR A 68 18.68 -8.21 20.14
CA TYR A 68 19.53 -9.33 20.51
C TYR A 68 20.43 -9.71 19.33
N SER A 69 21.73 -9.71 19.57
CA SER A 69 22.77 -10.02 18.58
C SER A 69 23.75 -11.07 19.11
N LEU A 70 24.38 -11.81 18.20
CA LEU A 70 25.44 -12.77 18.53
C LEU A 70 26.78 -12.03 18.65
N LYS A 71 27.56 -12.33 19.70
CA LYS A 71 28.95 -11.89 19.90
C LYS A 71 29.93 -12.92 19.31
N ASP A 72 31.19 -12.54 19.13
CA ASP A 72 32.25 -13.41 18.58
C ASP A 72 32.66 -14.59 19.50
N GLY A 73 32.16 -14.63 20.75
CA GLY A 73 32.48 -15.65 21.76
C GLY A 73 31.56 -16.89 21.74
N ILE A 74 31.18 -17.41 20.57
CA ILE A 74 30.29 -18.57 20.47
C ILE A 74 31.11 -19.86 20.72
N PRO A 75 30.74 -20.71 21.70
CA PRO A 75 31.37 -22.00 21.88
C PRO A 75 31.19 -22.87 20.64
N SER A 76 32.28 -23.51 20.19
CA SER A 76 32.28 -24.30 18.95
C SER A 76 31.21 -25.41 18.91
N PHE A 77 30.81 -25.94 20.07
CA PHE A 77 29.75 -26.94 20.18
C PHE A 77 28.33 -26.37 19.98
N LEU A 78 28.13 -25.05 20.11
CA LEU A 78 26.85 -24.36 19.88
C LEU A 78 26.81 -23.57 18.58
N ALA A 79 27.92 -23.47 17.83
CA ALA A 79 28.00 -22.64 16.63
C ALA A 79 26.87 -22.94 15.62
N ASN A 80 26.50 -24.21 15.46
CA ASN A 80 25.45 -24.63 14.52
C ASN A 80 24.03 -24.32 15.00
N THR A 81 23.80 -24.17 16.30
CA THR A 81 22.48 -23.90 16.91
C THR A 81 22.37 -22.51 17.52
N ALA A 82 23.42 -21.69 17.44
CA ALA A 82 23.43 -20.34 17.98
C ALA A 82 22.28 -19.48 17.43
N GLY A 83 21.97 -19.63 16.13
CA GLY A 83 20.84 -18.95 15.49
C GLY A 83 19.49 -19.39 16.04
N THR A 84 19.27 -20.70 16.24
CA THR A 84 18.02 -21.22 16.80
C THR A 84 17.86 -20.84 18.27
N ILE A 85 18.95 -20.85 19.05
CA ILE A 85 18.93 -20.41 20.45
C ILE A 85 18.54 -18.93 20.54
N LEU A 86 19.10 -18.09 19.66
CA LEU A 86 18.78 -16.67 19.60
C LEU A 86 17.28 -16.45 19.31
N THR A 87 16.73 -17.13 18.30
CA THR A 87 15.32 -16.96 17.92
C THR A 87 14.37 -17.50 18.98
N THR A 88 14.67 -18.65 19.62
CA THR A 88 13.87 -19.20 20.72
C THR A 88 13.68 -18.19 21.85
N GLY A 89 14.78 -17.61 22.35
CA GLY A 89 14.66 -16.65 23.44
C GLY A 89 14.08 -15.29 23.00
N LYS A 90 14.27 -14.87 21.74
CA LYS A 90 13.55 -13.71 21.17
C LYS A 90 12.03 -13.93 21.23
N TYR A 91 11.55 -15.12 20.87
CA TYR A 91 10.12 -15.45 20.89
C TYR A 91 9.56 -15.40 22.31
N LEU A 92 10.23 -16.05 23.25
CA LEU A 92 9.83 -16.06 24.66
C LEU A 92 9.87 -14.67 25.28
N ASN A 93 10.84 -13.83 24.90
CA ASN A 93 10.90 -12.47 25.40
C ASN A 93 9.72 -11.61 24.92
N VAL A 94 9.31 -11.73 23.66
CA VAL A 94 8.11 -11.03 23.16
C VAL A 94 6.84 -11.51 23.87
N MET A 95 6.72 -12.81 24.16
CA MET A 95 5.59 -13.32 24.92
C MET A 95 5.58 -12.77 26.35
N ARG A 96 6.74 -12.75 27.03
CA ARG A 96 6.88 -12.16 28.36
C ARG A 96 6.50 -10.69 28.38
N GLU A 97 6.94 -9.95 27.38
CA GLU A 97 6.60 -8.54 27.21
C GLU A 97 5.10 -8.30 27.00
N CYS A 98 4.36 -9.33 26.55
CA CYS A 98 2.90 -9.33 26.40
C CYS A 98 2.19 -9.60 27.72
N GLY A 99 2.91 -9.74 28.82
CA GLY A 99 2.37 -10.20 30.10
C GLY A 99 2.06 -11.70 30.12
N HIS A 100 2.55 -12.47 29.15
CA HIS A 100 2.37 -13.92 29.10
C HIS A 100 3.68 -14.61 29.51
N SER A 101 3.78 -14.99 30.78
CA SER A 101 4.92 -15.78 31.28
C SER A 101 4.71 -17.25 30.91
N VAL A 102 5.05 -17.60 29.67
CA VAL A 102 5.08 -19.00 29.23
C VAL A 102 6.48 -19.55 29.50
N GLN A 103 6.54 -20.61 30.29
CA GLN A 103 7.74 -21.41 30.46
C GLN A 103 7.62 -22.64 29.56
N VAL A 104 8.65 -22.91 28.78
CA VAL A 104 8.72 -24.14 28.00
C VAL A 104 8.67 -25.32 28.98
N PRO A 105 7.76 -26.29 28.82
CA PRO A 105 7.63 -27.41 29.76
C PRO A 105 8.94 -28.20 29.80
N VAL A 106 9.59 -28.18 30.96
CA VAL A 106 10.84 -28.88 31.22
C VAL A 106 10.49 -30.34 31.49
N SER A 107 10.69 -31.23 30.52
CA SER A 107 10.63 -32.67 30.77
C SER A 107 11.69 -33.03 31.82
N GLU A 108 11.38 -33.83 32.83
CA GLU A 108 12.23 -34.10 34.01
C GLU A 108 13.66 -34.63 33.69
N ASN A 109 13.95 -35.00 32.44
CA ASN A 109 15.25 -35.44 31.92
C ASN A 109 16.03 -34.38 31.09
N SER A 110 15.67 -33.10 31.18
CA SER A 110 16.16 -32.02 30.29
C SER A 110 17.06 -30.98 30.96
N LYS A 111 17.96 -31.41 31.84
CA LYS A 111 19.11 -30.54 32.14
C LYS A 111 20.05 -30.61 30.95
N LEU A 112 20.35 -29.48 30.31
CA LEU A 112 21.40 -29.35 29.27
C LEU A 112 22.79 -29.78 29.82
N MET A 113 22.86 -29.98 31.14
CA MET A 113 23.97 -30.37 32.00
C MET A 113 24.62 -31.75 31.77
N SER A 114 24.13 -32.59 30.86
CA SER A 114 24.76 -33.90 30.58
C SER A 114 25.68 -33.84 29.37
N PHE A 115 26.95 -33.52 29.59
CA PHE A 115 28.06 -33.82 28.67
C PHE A 115 28.26 -35.35 28.61
N GLY A 116 27.34 -36.06 27.94
CA GLY A 116 27.33 -37.54 27.94
C GLY A 116 26.78 -38.20 26.69
N THR A 117 25.95 -37.52 25.90
CA THR A 117 25.42 -38.05 24.63
C THR A 117 25.31 -36.92 23.61
N ASN A 118 26.09 -37.01 22.53
CA ASN A 118 26.42 -35.92 21.61
C ASN A 118 25.25 -35.26 20.85
N HIS A 119 23.98 -35.59 21.12
CA HIS A 119 22.83 -35.03 20.43
C HIS A 119 21.63 -34.65 21.31
N HIS A 120 21.61 -34.97 22.62
CA HIS A 120 20.43 -34.72 23.47
C HIS A 120 20.14 -33.22 23.68
N TYR A 121 21.20 -32.41 23.84
CA TYR A 121 21.06 -30.96 23.95
C TYR A 121 20.49 -30.32 22.68
N LEU A 122 20.79 -30.87 21.49
CA LEU A 122 20.25 -30.39 20.23
C LEU A 122 18.75 -30.67 20.11
N GLU A 123 18.31 -31.84 20.56
CA GLU A 123 16.89 -32.19 20.58
C GLU A 123 16.11 -31.31 21.57
N CYS A 124 16.67 -31.04 22.75
CA CYS A 124 16.07 -30.14 23.73
C CYS A 124 15.94 -28.70 23.19
N ILE A 125 16.97 -28.19 22.50
CA ILE A 125 16.93 -26.86 21.87
C ILE A 125 15.87 -26.82 20.76
N LYS A 126 15.78 -27.87 19.94
CA LYS A 126 14.77 -27.97 18.87
C LYS A 126 13.36 -28.01 19.45
N SER A 127 13.11 -28.84 20.47
CA SER A 127 11.79 -28.91 21.10
C SER A 127 11.39 -27.58 21.75
N ALA A 128 12.35 -26.89 22.38
CA ALA A 128 12.11 -25.57 22.94
C ALA A 128 11.82 -24.53 21.87
N TYR A 129 12.53 -24.57 20.73
CA TYR A 129 12.25 -23.72 19.57
C TYR A 129 10.84 -23.97 19.02
N ASP A 130 10.49 -25.22 18.74
CA ASP A 130 9.18 -25.58 18.15
C ASP A 130 8.02 -25.16 19.08
N PHE A 131 8.19 -25.34 20.39
CA PHE A 131 7.24 -24.87 21.39
C PHE A 131 7.13 -23.35 21.40
N ALA A 132 8.26 -22.62 21.50
CA ALA A 132 8.26 -21.15 21.54
C ALA A 132 7.69 -20.54 20.26
N SER A 133 8.01 -21.11 19.09
CA SER A 133 7.48 -20.65 17.80
C SER A 133 5.98 -20.88 17.68
N GLY A 134 5.49 -22.06 18.11
CA GLY A 134 4.08 -22.40 18.07
C GLY A 134 3.25 -21.53 19.00
N GLU A 135 3.69 -21.35 20.25
CA GLU A 135 2.98 -20.54 21.24
C GLU A 135 2.94 -19.06 20.87
N LEU A 136 4.06 -18.48 20.37
CA LEU A 136 4.08 -17.09 19.91
C LEU A 136 3.15 -16.89 18.71
N LEU A 137 3.17 -17.83 17.76
CA LEU A 137 2.30 -17.76 16.58
C LEU A 137 0.83 -17.84 16.97
N ASN A 138 0.46 -18.78 17.86
CA ASN A 138 -0.90 -18.92 18.37
C ASN A 138 -1.34 -17.65 19.12
N LEU A 139 -0.47 -17.08 19.96
CA LEU A 139 -0.75 -15.84 20.66
C LEU A 139 -1.01 -14.67 19.70
N ILE A 140 -0.20 -14.51 18.65
CA ILE A 140 -0.40 -13.44 17.66
C ILE A 140 -1.65 -13.69 16.79
N LYS A 141 -1.92 -14.94 16.41
CA LYS A 141 -3.02 -15.31 15.52
C LYS A 141 -4.38 -15.29 16.24
N GLU A 142 -4.46 -15.83 17.45
CA GLU A 142 -5.72 -15.98 18.18
C GLU A 142 -6.02 -14.79 19.09
N LYS A 143 -5.07 -14.40 19.96
CA LYS A 143 -5.34 -13.34 20.96
C LYS A 143 -5.31 -11.94 20.35
N TYR A 144 -4.42 -11.69 19.40
CA TYR A 144 -4.28 -10.39 18.76
C TYR A 144 -4.95 -10.30 17.38
N ASP A 145 -5.58 -11.38 16.92
CA ASP A 145 -6.28 -11.50 15.63
C ASP A 145 -5.53 -10.83 14.46
N LEU A 146 -4.30 -11.31 14.20
CA LEU A 146 -3.48 -10.82 13.08
C LEU A 146 -4.25 -10.89 11.76
N MET A 147 -5.04 -11.95 11.54
CA MET A 147 -5.78 -12.15 10.30
C MET A 147 -6.92 -11.15 10.12
N GLY A 148 -7.64 -10.81 11.20
CA GLY A 148 -8.61 -9.72 11.21
C GLY A 148 -7.96 -8.40 10.85
N LYS A 149 -6.83 -8.05 11.47
CA LYS A 149 -6.14 -6.77 11.18
C LYS A 149 -5.61 -6.68 9.75
N LEU A 150 -5.02 -7.76 9.23
CA LEU A 150 -4.59 -7.80 7.83
C LEU A 150 -5.80 -7.64 6.90
N ARG A 151 -6.95 -8.23 7.24
CA ARG A 151 -8.18 -8.07 6.47
C ARG A 151 -8.68 -6.61 6.51
N SER A 152 -8.66 -5.94 7.66
CA SER A 152 -8.96 -4.51 7.77
C SER A 152 -8.00 -3.67 6.92
N ILE A 153 -6.70 -3.97 6.94
CA ILE A 153 -5.71 -3.31 6.07
C ILE A 153 -6.08 -3.50 4.59
N LYS A 154 -6.50 -4.71 4.18
CA LYS A 154 -7.00 -4.94 2.82
C LYS A 154 -8.25 -4.08 2.52
N HIS A 155 -9.22 -4.04 3.43
CA HIS A 155 -10.46 -3.27 3.23
C HIS A 155 -10.18 -1.78 3.01
N TYR A 156 -9.29 -1.17 3.79
CA TYR A 156 -9.04 0.28 3.75
C TYR A 156 -7.89 0.69 2.81
N LEU A 157 -6.75 0.01 2.86
CA LEU A 157 -5.55 0.42 2.11
C LEU A 157 -5.50 -0.20 0.70
N LEU A 158 -6.09 -1.38 0.50
CA LEU A 158 -6.18 -2.03 -0.82
C LEU A 158 -7.54 -1.82 -1.52
N LEU A 159 -8.47 -1.08 -0.88
CA LEU A 159 -9.77 -0.69 -1.42
C LEU A 159 -10.74 -1.83 -1.76
N ASP A 160 -10.71 -2.93 -0.99
CA ASP A 160 -11.71 -4.01 -1.14
C ASP A 160 -13.13 -3.52 -0.75
N GLN A 161 -13.25 -2.73 0.32
CA GLN A 161 -14.49 -2.02 0.68
C GLN A 161 -14.35 -0.53 0.37
N GLY A 162 -14.45 -0.17 -0.91
CA GLY A 162 -14.23 1.21 -1.36
C GLY A 162 -15.41 2.18 -1.15
N ASP A 163 -16.51 1.78 -0.52
CA ASP A 163 -17.72 2.60 -0.35
C ASP A 163 -17.46 3.82 0.56
N PHE A 164 -16.74 3.63 1.66
CA PHE A 164 -16.29 4.72 2.54
C PHE A 164 -15.46 5.74 1.76
N LEU A 165 -14.60 5.29 0.84
CA LEU A 165 -13.72 6.17 0.10
C LEU A 165 -14.51 7.06 -0.86
N VAL A 166 -15.51 6.51 -1.53
CA VAL A 166 -16.41 7.25 -2.41
C VAL A 166 -17.14 8.33 -1.62
N HIS A 167 -17.69 8.00 -0.46
CA HIS A 167 -18.37 8.96 0.40
C HIS A 167 -17.41 10.01 0.97
N PHE A 168 -16.22 9.60 1.41
CA PHE A 168 -15.16 10.48 1.89
C PHE A 168 -14.74 11.50 0.83
N MET A 169 -14.52 11.07 -0.42
CA MET A 169 -14.15 11.97 -1.53
C MET A 169 -15.22 13.03 -1.80
N ASP A 170 -16.50 12.74 -1.55
CA ASP A 170 -17.59 13.72 -1.71
C ASP A 170 -17.58 14.77 -0.62
N ILE A 171 -17.52 14.34 0.64
CA ILE A 171 -17.58 15.25 1.79
C ILE A 171 -16.28 16.06 1.97
N ALA A 172 -15.14 15.49 1.56
CA ALA A 172 -13.83 16.13 1.67
C ALA A 172 -13.41 16.90 0.41
N LYS A 173 -14.25 16.96 -0.63
CA LYS A 173 -13.93 17.60 -1.92
C LYS A 173 -13.40 19.02 -1.78
N ASP A 174 -14.04 19.85 -0.94
CA ASP A 174 -13.67 21.25 -0.74
C ASP A 174 -12.35 21.41 0.03
N GLU A 175 -11.96 20.41 0.83
CA GLU A 175 -10.69 20.43 1.56
C GLU A 175 -9.55 19.87 0.69
N LEU A 176 -9.84 18.85 -0.13
CA LEU A 176 -8.86 18.20 -1.01
C LEU A 176 -8.46 19.04 -2.24
N THR A 177 -9.30 20.00 -2.64
CA THR A 177 -8.99 20.96 -3.73
C THR A 177 -8.08 22.10 -3.29
N LYS A 178 -7.92 22.32 -1.98
CA LYS A 178 -7.01 23.33 -1.44
C LYS A 178 -5.55 22.95 -1.66
N LYS A 179 -4.68 23.95 -1.54
CA LYS A 179 -3.23 23.76 -1.53
C LYS A 179 -2.76 23.23 -0.18
N LEU A 180 -1.59 22.59 -0.17
CA LEU A 180 -0.97 21.98 1.00
C LEU A 180 -0.97 22.85 2.27
N ASP A 181 -0.69 24.15 2.14
CA ASP A 181 -0.58 25.06 3.28
C ASP A 181 -1.93 25.40 3.96
N GLU A 182 -3.03 25.19 3.25
CA GLU A 182 -4.39 25.56 3.69
C GLU A 182 -5.21 24.35 4.19
N ILE A 183 -4.64 23.14 4.13
CA ILE A 183 -5.34 21.90 4.48
C ILE A 183 -5.23 21.65 5.98
N SER A 184 -6.37 21.50 6.64
CA SER A 184 -6.42 21.04 8.03
C SER A 184 -6.48 19.51 8.11
N VAL A 185 -5.43 18.89 8.65
CA VAL A 185 -5.38 17.43 8.89
C VAL A 185 -6.46 16.98 9.88
N GLU A 186 -6.72 17.77 10.91
CA GLU A 186 -7.77 17.48 11.90
C GLU A 186 -9.16 17.45 11.26
N LYS A 187 -9.43 18.41 10.36
CA LYS A 187 -10.69 18.43 9.60
C LYS A 187 -10.80 17.22 8.69
N LEU A 188 -9.74 16.86 7.96
CA LEU A 188 -9.73 15.65 7.13
C LEU A 188 -9.95 14.38 7.94
N GLN A 189 -9.33 14.25 9.12
CA GLN A 189 -9.57 13.12 10.02
C GLN A 189 -11.04 13.06 10.45
N SER A 190 -11.63 14.19 10.86
CA SER A 190 -13.04 14.23 11.26
C SER A 190 -14.00 13.82 10.14
N LEU A 191 -13.69 14.22 8.89
CA LEU A 191 -14.46 13.82 7.71
C LEU A 191 -14.25 12.33 7.39
N LEU A 192 -13.03 11.81 7.53
CA LEU A 192 -12.77 10.38 7.39
C LEU A 192 -13.55 9.56 8.42
N ASP A 193 -13.53 9.97 9.69
CA ASP A 193 -14.25 9.28 10.76
C ASP A 193 -15.77 9.31 10.51
N LEU A 194 -16.29 10.42 10.00
CA LEU A 194 -17.69 10.52 9.57
C LEU A 194 -17.99 9.54 8.43
N ALA A 195 -17.11 9.45 7.43
CA ALA A 195 -17.29 8.53 6.30
C ALA A 195 -17.24 7.06 6.73
N LEU A 196 -16.33 6.69 7.63
CA LEU A 196 -16.21 5.32 8.14
C LEU A 196 -17.45 4.91 8.95
N ARG A 197 -18.02 5.81 9.74
CA ARG A 197 -19.20 5.54 10.59
C ARG A 197 -20.51 5.44 9.81
N THR A 198 -20.58 6.06 8.64
CA THR A 198 -21.81 6.14 7.83
C THR A 198 -21.92 5.03 6.78
N THR A 199 -20.83 4.30 6.51
CA THR A 199 -20.79 3.22 5.52
C THR A 199 -20.67 1.83 6.15
N ALA A 200 -20.57 0.79 5.31
CA ALA A 200 -20.42 -0.59 5.78
C ALA A 200 -19.12 -0.82 6.58
N ALA A 201 -18.15 0.09 6.45
CA ALA A 201 -16.91 0.11 7.22
C ALA A 201 -17.14 0.17 8.75
N ALA A 202 -18.28 0.68 9.21
CA ALA A 202 -18.63 0.73 10.64
C ALA A 202 -18.76 -0.67 11.28
N ALA A 203 -18.96 -1.71 10.48
CA ALA A 203 -19.06 -3.09 10.97
C ALA A 203 -17.71 -3.68 11.41
N ASP A 204 -16.59 -3.14 10.94
CA ASP A 204 -15.25 -3.60 11.32
C ASP A 204 -14.81 -2.97 12.65
N PRO A 205 -14.48 -3.74 13.70
CA PRO A 205 -14.00 -3.20 14.97
C PRO A 205 -12.70 -2.37 14.84
N CYS A 206 -11.92 -2.59 13.79
CA CYS A 206 -10.60 -1.96 13.61
C CYS A 206 -10.63 -0.68 12.77
N HIS A 207 -11.80 -0.15 12.41
CA HIS A 207 -11.92 1.08 11.63
C HIS A 207 -11.35 2.32 12.35
N GLU A 208 -11.35 2.34 13.69
CA GLU A 208 -10.85 3.44 14.51
C GLU A 208 -9.32 3.59 14.50
N ASP A 209 -8.59 2.56 14.06
CA ASP A 209 -7.12 2.62 13.96
C ASP A 209 -6.66 3.31 12.65
N LEU A 210 -7.59 3.73 11.78
CA LEU A 210 -7.30 4.44 10.53
C LEU A 210 -7.09 5.94 10.79
N THR A 211 -6.01 6.49 10.24
CA THR A 211 -5.65 7.90 10.39
C THR A 211 -5.35 8.55 9.04
N CYS A 212 -5.74 9.80 8.88
CA CYS A 212 -5.38 10.63 7.73
C CYS A 212 -3.97 11.18 7.91
N CYS A 213 -3.17 11.10 6.85
CA CYS A 213 -1.87 11.74 6.75
C CYS A 213 -1.83 12.58 5.46
N VAL A 214 -1.23 13.76 5.55
CA VAL A 214 -0.94 14.60 4.38
C VAL A 214 0.57 14.59 4.21
N GLU A 215 1.03 14.06 3.07
CA GLU A 215 2.45 13.91 2.81
C GLU A 215 2.95 15.10 1.99
N THR A 216 4.15 15.59 2.31
CA THR A 216 4.74 16.78 1.66
C THR A 216 5.24 16.51 0.24
N CYS A 217 5.33 15.25 -0.18
CA CYS A 217 5.92 14.85 -1.45
C CYS A 217 4.92 14.08 -2.33
N SER A 218 5.07 14.21 -3.65
CA SER A 218 4.31 13.41 -4.61
C SER A 218 4.74 11.94 -4.58
N LEU A 219 3.90 11.06 -5.12
CA LEU A 219 4.18 9.62 -5.18
C LEU A 219 5.51 9.33 -5.91
N LEU A 220 5.75 10.02 -7.04
CA LEU A 220 6.97 9.89 -7.83
C LEU A 220 8.21 10.31 -7.04
N GLN A 221 8.14 11.42 -6.30
CA GLN A 221 9.25 11.92 -5.50
C GLN A 221 9.56 10.98 -4.33
N ARG A 222 8.52 10.47 -3.65
CA ARG A 222 8.70 9.48 -2.58
C ARG A 222 9.31 8.18 -3.11
N LEU A 223 8.88 7.72 -4.29
CA LEU A 223 9.44 6.53 -4.92
C LEU A 223 10.91 6.74 -5.32
N GLY A 224 11.27 7.94 -5.78
CA GLY A 224 12.66 8.33 -6.04
C GLY A 224 13.51 8.22 -4.78
N THR A 225 13.09 8.87 -3.69
CA THR A 225 13.82 8.83 -2.41
C THR A 225 13.97 7.43 -1.83
N LEU A 226 12.96 6.55 -2.00
CA LEU A 226 13.03 5.16 -1.54
C LEU A 226 14.01 4.30 -2.35
N LYS A 227 14.23 4.63 -3.63
CA LYS A 227 15.24 3.94 -4.46
C LYS A 227 16.66 4.42 -4.14
N ASP A 228 16.81 5.69 -3.81
CA ASP A 228 18.11 6.28 -3.45
C ASP A 228 18.59 5.78 -2.08
N ASP A 229 17.67 5.57 -1.13
CA ASP A 229 17.98 4.99 0.20
C ASP A 229 18.50 3.54 0.14
N GLU A 230 18.12 2.74 -0.87
CA GLU A 230 18.62 1.37 -1.04
C GLU A 230 19.95 1.32 -1.82
N ASN A 231 20.37 2.39 -2.53
CA ASN A 231 21.49 2.31 -3.47
C ASN A 231 22.82 2.99 -3.07
N SER A 232 22.89 4.04 -2.25
CA SER A 232 24.16 4.50 -1.63
C SER A 232 23.97 5.79 -0.82
N ARG A 233 24.63 5.85 0.33
CA ARG A 233 24.88 7.03 1.18
C ARG A 233 25.69 8.17 0.51
N ASN A 234 25.83 8.24 -0.81
CA ASN A 234 26.62 9.28 -1.47
C ASN A 234 26.05 9.63 -2.84
N THR A 235 25.17 10.64 -2.89
CA THR A 235 25.30 11.85 -3.73
C THR A 235 24.19 12.83 -3.36
N HIS A 236 24.54 13.94 -2.74
CA HIS A 236 23.70 15.13 -2.80
C HIS A 236 23.82 15.66 -4.22
N ASP A 237 22.79 15.46 -5.03
CA ASP A 237 22.59 16.30 -6.20
C ASP A 237 21.20 16.93 -6.11
N ASN A 238 21.22 18.26 -6.02
CA ASN A 238 20.07 19.12 -6.00
C ASN A 238 19.44 19.12 -7.39
N ASP A 239 18.39 18.34 -7.58
CA ASP A 239 17.41 18.62 -8.62
C ASP A 239 16.02 18.68 -7.96
N LEU A 240 15.79 19.79 -7.24
CA LEU A 240 14.44 20.20 -6.86
C LEU A 240 13.69 20.57 -8.14
N GLY A 241 13.14 19.55 -8.79
CA GLY A 241 12.06 19.72 -9.75
C GLY A 241 10.93 20.50 -9.08
N GLU A 242 10.49 21.55 -9.75
CA GLU A 242 9.50 22.53 -9.32
C GLU A 242 8.33 21.90 -8.53
N PRO A 243 7.82 22.57 -7.48
CA PRO A 243 6.56 22.17 -6.87
C PRO A 243 5.46 22.44 -7.91
N VAL A 244 5.18 21.45 -8.75
CA VAL A 244 3.88 21.30 -9.42
C VAL A 244 2.84 21.56 -8.34
N ASN A 245 1.82 22.38 -8.60
CA ASN A 245 0.79 22.75 -7.63
C ASN A 245 0.12 21.50 -7.04
N VAL A 246 0.74 20.89 -6.03
CA VAL A 246 0.31 19.60 -5.48
C VAL A 246 -0.92 19.90 -4.63
N THR A 247 -2.05 19.40 -5.10
CA THR A 247 -3.32 19.54 -4.41
C THR A 247 -3.42 18.52 -3.28
N GLY A 248 -4.27 18.79 -2.28
CA GLY A 248 -4.52 17.88 -1.17
C GLY A 248 -4.80 16.44 -1.60
N LEU A 249 -5.47 16.30 -2.74
CA LEU A 249 -5.80 15.03 -3.38
C LEU A 249 -4.57 14.18 -3.78
N GLU A 250 -3.49 14.79 -4.26
CA GLU A 250 -2.27 14.06 -4.62
C GLU A 250 -1.43 13.70 -3.39
N THR A 251 -1.63 14.41 -2.29
CA THR A 251 -0.84 14.29 -1.06
C THR A 251 -1.49 13.44 0.02
N LEU A 252 -2.79 13.18 -0.09
CA LEU A 252 -3.54 12.37 0.87
C LEU A 252 -2.99 10.94 0.93
N SER A 253 -2.68 10.49 2.13
CA SER A 253 -2.46 9.09 2.44
C SER A 253 -3.24 8.67 3.68
N LEU A 254 -3.53 7.38 3.77
CA LEU A 254 -4.09 6.77 4.97
C LEU A 254 -2.98 6.04 5.71
N SER A 255 -2.91 6.19 7.02
CA SER A 255 -2.03 5.42 7.90
C SER A 255 -2.86 4.54 8.81
N TYR A 256 -2.33 3.39 9.16
CA TYR A 256 -3.01 2.41 10.00
C TYR A 256 -2.19 2.20 11.28
N LYS A 257 -2.80 2.51 12.42
CA LYS A 257 -2.14 2.48 13.72
C LYS A 257 -2.06 1.05 14.25
N VAL A 258 -0.88 0.44 14.12
CA VAL A 258 -0.63 -0.90 14.63
C VAL A 258 -0.08 -0.84 16.06
N ARG A 259 -0.79 -1.46 17.00
CA ARG A 259 -0.31 -1.65 18.38
C ARG A 259 0.64 -2.84 18.48
N TRP A 260 1.57 -2.74 19.42
CA TRP A 260 2.41 -3.87 19.81
C TRP A 260 1.55 -5.03 20.35
N PRO A 261 1.84 -6.32 20.05
CA PRO A 261 3.02 -6.88 19.37
C PRO A 261 2.90 -7.01 17.84
N LEU A 262 1.75 -6.67 17.25
CA LEU A 262 1.51 -6.84 15.81
C LEU A 262 2.44 -5.99 14.93
N SER A 263 3.02 -4.93 15.51
CA SER A 263 4.04 -4.10 14.86
C SER A 263 5.31 -4.87 14.47
N ILE A 264 5.53 -6.07 15.03
CA ILE A 264 6.61 -6.97 14.63
C ILE A 264 6.36 -7.51 13.22
N VAL A 265 5.11 -7.88 12.92
CA VAL A 265 4.70 -8.40 11.60
C VAL A 265 4.43 -7.26 10.64
N ILE A 266 3.61 -6.30 11.07
CA ILE A 266 3.24 -5.13 10.27
C ILE A 266 4.20 -4.00 10.65
N SER A 267 5.40 -4.06 10.07
CA SER A 267 6.43 -3.05 10.28
C SER A 267 6.08 -1.71 9.62
N LYS A 268 6.75 -0.63 10.03
CA LYS A 268 6.62 0.67 9.37
C LYS A 268 7.03 0.62 7.89
N LYS A 269 8.07 -0.16 7.54
CA LYS A 269 8.42 -0.46 6.14
C LYS A 269 7.22 -1.04 5.39
N ALA A 270 6.57 -2.07 5.94
CA ALA A 270 5.39 -2.67 5.32
C ALA A 270 4.22 -1.67 5.16
N LEU A 271 3.94 -0.85 6.18
CA LEU A 271 2.92 0.19 6.11
C LEU A 271 3.21 1.22 5.01
N THR A 272 4.47 1.64 4.83
CA THR A 272 4.82 2.55 3.73
C THR A 272 4.58 1.92 2.36
N LYS A 273 4.83 0.62 2.19
CA LYS A 273 4.50 -0.10 0.94
C LYS A 273 3.00 -0.09 0.69
N TYR A 274 2.18 -0.38 1.70
CA TYR A 274 0.72 -0.28 1.59
C TYR A 274 0.25 1.14 1.25
N GLN A 275 0.84 2.17 1.86
CA GLN A 275 0.51 3.56 1.59
C GLN A 275 0.79 3.96 0.14
N LEU A 276 1.89 3.49 -0.45
CA LEU A 276 2.19 3.74 -1.86
C LEU A 276 1.13 3.13 -2.78
N ILE A 277 0.73 1.87 -2.50
CA ILE A 277 -0.32 1.19 -3.25
C ILE A 277 -1.65 1.96 -3.11
N PHE A 278 -2.02 2.32 -1.87
CA PHE A 278 -3.22 3.09 -1.59
C PHE A 278 -3.24 4.42 -2.35
N ARG A 279 -2.16 5.21 -2.29
CA ARG A 279 -2.07 6.51 -2.99
C ARG A 279 -2.29 6.37 -4.49
N PHE A 280 -1.71 5.34 -5.09
CA PHE A 280 -1.87 5.08 -6.52
C PHE A 280 -3.32 4.70 -6.86
N LEU A 281 -3.92 3.79 -6.11
CA LEU A 281 -5.31 3.39 -6.29
C LEU A 281 -6.28 4.56 -6.05
N PHE A 282 -6.02 5.36 -5.01
CA PHE A 282 -6.80 6.53 -4.65
C PHE A 282 -6.85 7.53 -5.81
N HIS A 283 -5.69 7.85 -6.40
CA HIS A 283 -5.63 8.76 -7.53
C HIS A 283 -6.38 8.19 -8.75
N CYS A 284 -6.23 6.89 -9.07
CA CYS A 284 -6.99 6.25 -10.14
C CYS A 284 -8.51 6.33 -9.91
N LYS A 285 -8.98 6.09 -8.67
CA LYS A 285 -10.40 6.23 -8.29
C LYS A 285 -10.89 7.68 -8.39
N HIS A 286 -10.06 8.65 -8.01
CA HIS A 286 -10.39 10.05 -8.20
C HIS A 286 -10.58 10.39 -9.69
N VAL A 287 -9.65 9.98 -10.56
CA VAL A 287 -9.77 10.24 -12.01
C VAL A 287 -11.03 9.61 -12.58
N ASP A 288 -11.33 8.36 -12.22
CA ASP A 288 -12.56 7.67 -12.63
C ASP A 288 -13.81 8.47 -12.24
N ARG A 289 -13.85 8.98 -11.00
CA ARG A 289 -14.97 9.78 -10.50
C ARG A 289 -15.13 11.10 -11.26
N GLN A 290 -14.05 11.82 -11.54
CA GLN A 290 -14.09 13.06 -12.31
C GLN A 290 -14.61 12.83 -13.73
N LEU A 291 -14.16 11.75 -14.38
CA LEU A 291 -14.63 11.35 -15.70
C LEU A 291 -16.11 10.92 -15.68
N CYS A 292 -16.57 10.21 -14.64
CA CYS A 292 -17.98 9.90 -14.45
C CYS A 292 -18.84 11.16 -14.31
N GLY A 293 -18.35 12.17 -13.57
CA GLY A 293 -18.99 13.48 -13.48
C GLY A 293 -19.09 14.16 -14.85
N ALA A 294 -17.99 14.21 -15.61
CA ALA A 294 -17.98 14.75 -16.97
C ALA A 294 -18.96 14.01 -17.90
N TRP A 295 -19.03 12.68 -17.80
CA TRP A 295 -19.99 11.86 -18.55
C TRP A 295 -21.44 12.17 -18.20
N GLN A 296 -21.78 12.37 -16.92
CA GLN A 296 -23.12 12.77 -16.48
C GLN A 296 -23.54 14.10 -17.13
N VAL A 297 -22.64 15.10 -17.17
CA VAL A 297 -22.92 16.37 -17.84
C VAL A 297 -23.19 16.14 -19.34
N HIS A 298 -22.37 15.32 -20.01
CA HIS A 298 -22.61 14.99 -21.42
C HIS A 298 -23.96 14.32 -21.68
N GLN A 299 -24.42 13.41 -20.80
CA GLN A 299 -25.74 12.80 -20.94
C GLN A 299 -26.88 13.80 -20.74
N GLY A 300 -26.74 14.71 -19.77
CA GLY A 300 -27.69 15.81 -19.56
C GLY A 300 -27.86 16.67 -20.81
N VAL A 301 -26.76 17.00 -21.49
CA VAL A 301 -26.77 17.83 -22.72
C VAL A 301 -27.34 17.07 -23.93
N ARG A 302 -27.14 15.75 -24.01
CA ARG A 302 -27.74 14.92 -25.08
C ARG A 302 -29.27 14.93 -25.04
N SER A 303 -29.87 15.07 -23.85
CA SER A 303 -31.32 15.22 -23.69
C SER A 303 -31.87 16.46 -24.44
N LEU A 304 -31.06 17.53 -24.55
CA LEU A 304 -31.44 18.80 -25.19
C LEU A 304 -31.47 18.75 -26.74
N LYS A 305 -31.21 17.59 -27.37
CA LYS A 305 -31.24 17.36 -28.84
C LYS A 305 -30.59 18.49 -29.66
N MET A 306 -29.42 18.96 -29.22
CA MET A 306 -28.68 20.02 -29.92
C MET A 306 -27.99 19.49 -31.19
N ARG A 307 -28.02 20.28 -32.27
CA ARG A 307 -27.47 19.93 -33.58
C ARG A 307 -26.00 20.39 -33.64
N GLY A 308 -25.04 19.48 -33.42
CA GLY A 308 -23.61 19.77 -33.50
C GLY A 308 -22.73 18.52 -33.34
N THR A 309 -21.51 18.54 -33.88
CA THR A 309 -20.54 17.42 -33.83
C THR A 309 -19.60 17.46 -32.64
N ALA A 310 -19.47 18.60 -31.95
CA ALA A 310 -18.56 18.79 -30.82
C ALA A 310 -18.93 17.93 -29.60
N ILE A 311 -20.21 17.97 -29.18
CA ILE A 311 -20.69 17.25 -28.00
C ILE A 311 -20.60 15.72 -28.18
N PRO A 312 -21.02 15.12 -29.31
CA PRO A 312 -20.81 13.70 -29.56
C PRO A 312 -19.34 13.29 -29.55
N ARG A 313 -18.43 14.09 -30.13
CA ARG A 313 -16.99 13.80 -30.12
C ARG A 313 -16.39 13.85 -28.71
N SER A 314 -16.68 14.89 -27.95
CA SER A 314 -16.26 15.00 -26.54
C SER A 314 -16.75 13.79 -25.74
N SER A 315 -18.01 13.39 -25.90
CA SER A 315 -18.54 12.22 -25.20
C SER A 315 -17.87 10.89 -25.62
N LEU A 316 -17.39 10.76 -26.87
CA LEU A 316 -16.62 9.59 -27.30
C LEU A 316 -15.24 9.57 -26.64
N LEU A 317 -14.56 10.72 -26.58
CA LEU A 317 -13.28 10.87 -25.89
C LEU A 317 -13.42 10.52 -24.40
N CYS A 318 -14.45 11.06 -23.73
CA CYS A 318 -14.77 10.74 -22.34
C CYS A 318 -14.96 9.21 -22.13
N ARG A 319 -15.65 8.54 -23.06
CA ARG A 319 -15.83 7.08 -23.01
C ARG A 319 -14.51 6.33 -23.18
N SER A 320 -13.63 6.80 -24.04
CA SER A 320 -12.29 6.21 -24.25
C SER A 320 -11.44 6.34 -22.98
N MET A 321 -11.38 7.53 -22.39
CA MET A 321 -10.67 7.79 -21.13
C MET A 321 -11.25 6.97 -19.96
N LEU A 322 -12.58 6.85 -19.87
CA LEU A 322 -13.24 5.98 -18.89
C LEU A 322 -12.88 4.51 -19.09
N LYS A 323 -12.87 4.03 -20.35
CA LYS A 323 -12.45 2.65 -20.64
C LYS A 323 -11.02 2.41 -20.17
N PHE A 324 -10.10 3.33 -20.47
CA PHE A 324 -8.70 3.24 -20.03
C PHE A 324 -8.57 3.14 -18.50
N ILE A 325 -9.18 4.08 -17.75
CA ILE A 325 -9.08 4.07 -16.29
C ILE A 325 -9.78 2.88 -15.65
N ASN A 326 -10.94 2.47 -16.16
CA ASN A 326 -11.64 1.29 -15.66
C ASN A 326 -10.86 0.00 -15.94
N SER A 327 -10.25 -0.15 -17.12
CA SER A 327 -9.35 -1.27 -17.41
C SER A 327 -8.13 -1.28 -16.49
N LEU A 328 -7.53 -0.12 -16.22
CA LEU A 328 -6.40 0.01 -15.30
C LEU A 328 -6.79 -0.37 -13.86
N LEU A 329 -7.91 0.16 -13.36
CA LEU A 329 -8.44 -0.17 -12.04
C LEU A 329 -8.75 -1.67 -11.92
N HIS A 330 -9.38 -2.25 -12.95
CA HIS A 330 -9.70 -3.68 -12.97
C HIS A 330 -8.45 -4.55 -12.90
N TYR A 331 -7.42 -4.23 -13.69
CA TYR A 331 -6.13 -4.90 -13.61
C TYR A 331 -5.53 -4.83 -12.20
N LEU A 332 -5.48 -3.63 -11.61
CA LEU A 332 -4.87 -3.44 -10.29
C LEU A 332 -5.61 -4.24 -9.21
N THR A 333 -6.96 -4.21 -9.20
CA THR A 333 -7.71 -4.89 -8.15
C THR A 333 -7.84 -6.40 -8.37
N PHE A 334 -8.23 -6.83 -9.58
CA PHE A 334 -8.60 -8.23 -9.83
C PHE A 334 -7.46 -9.11 -10.33
N GLU A 335 -6.51 -8.58 -11.11
CA GLU A 335 -5.40 -9.37 -11.64
C GLU A 335 -4.18 -9.34 -10.70
N VAL A 336 -3.94 -8.22 -10.04
CA VAL A 336 -2.76 -8.04 -9.17
C VAL A 336 -3.09 -8.26 -7.70
N LEU A 337 -3.99 -7.47 -7.11
CA LEU A 337 -4.15 -7.47 -5.65
C LEU A 337 -4.87 -8.72 -5.14
N GLU A 338 -6.00 -9.11 -5.75
CA GLU A 338 -6.80 -10.24 -5.24
C GLU A 338 -6.08 -11.60 -5.32
N PRO A 339 -5.44 -11.98 -6.45
CA PRO A 339 -4.78 -13.29 -6.55
C PRO A 339 -3.58 -13.39 -5.60
N ASN A 340 -2.79 -12.32 -5.49
CA ASN A 340 -1.66 -12.26 -4.56
C ASN A 340 -2.12 -12.33 -3.10
N TRP A 341 -3.23 -11.69 -2.77
CA TRP A 341 -3.84 -11.78 -1.44
C TRP A 341 -4.22 -13.22 -1.10
N HIS A 342 -4.89 -13.94 -2.02
CA HIS A 342 -5.25 -15.34 -1.82
C HIS A 342 -4.02 -16.24 -1.60
N VAL A 343 -2.96 -16.05 -2.40
CA VAL A 343 -1.70 -16.80 -2.25
C VAL A 343 -1.09 -16.53 -0.87
N MET A 344 -1.04 -15.25 -0.44
CA MET A 344 -0.54 -14.89 0.89
C MET A 344 -1.41 -15.52 1.99
N HIS A 345 -2.74 -15.39 1.90
CA HIS A 345 -3.67 -15.91 2.89
C HIS A 345 -3.51 -17.42 3.09
N ASN A 346 -3.39 -18.18 2.00
CA ASN A 346 -3.18 -19.63 2.06
C ASN A 346 -1.81 -19.98 2.68
N ARG A 347 -0.75 -19.24 2.34
CA ARG A 347 0.58 -19.45 2.92
C ARG A 347 0.63 -19.12 4.41
N LEU A 348 -0.05 -18.05 4.83
CA LEU A 348 -0.17 -17.65 6.23
C LEU A 348 -0.89 -18.70 7.09
N GLN A 349 -1.84 -19.45 6.52
CA GLN A 349 -2.49 -20.55 7.22
C GLN A 349 -1.55 -21.74 7.45
N SER A 350 -0.61 -21.99 6.54
CA SER A 350 0.36 -23.09 6.62
C SER A 350 1.65 -22.78 7.39
N ALA A 351 1.86 -21.51 7.78
CA ALA A 351 3.08 -21.07 8.44
C ALA A 351 3.22 -21.68 9.84
N LYS A 352 4.44 -22.05 10.21
CA LYS A 352 4.78 -22.66 11.52
C LYS A 352 5.49 -21.70 12.46
N SER A 353 6.03 -20.60 11.93
CA SER A 353 6.76 -19.60 12.71
C SER A 353 6.34 -18.17 12.34
N ILE A 354 6.61 -17.22 13.23
CA ILE A 354 6.33 -15.81 12.98
C ILE A 354 7.25 -15.23 11.89
N ASP A 355 8.48 -15.74 11.79
CA ASP A 355 9.43 -15.31 10.75
C ASP A 355 8.95 -15.74 9.36
N GLU A 356 8.37 -16.93 9.20
CA GLU A 356 7.71 -17.35 7.95
C GLU A 356 6.53 -16.43 7.60
N VAL A 357 5.72 -16.05 8.59
CA VAL A 357 4.62 -15.08 8.41
C VAL A 357 5.13 -13.74 7.89
N ILE A 358 6.20 -13.20 8.48
CA ILE A 358 6.83 -11.95 8.05
C ILE A 358 7.35 -12.08 6.61
N GLN A 359 8.05 -13.17 6.29
CA GLN A 359 8.59 -13.40 4.95
C GLN A 359 7.49 -13.52 3.88
N HIS A 360 6.40 -14.23 4.18
CA HIS A 360 5.26 -14.35 3.25
C HIS A 360 4.56 -13.02 3.02
N HIS A 361 4.43 -12.20 4.07
CA HIS A 361 3.85 -10.88 4.00
C HIS A 361 4.75 -9.88 3.22
N ASP A 362 6.05 -9.87 3.48
CA ASP A 362 7.01 -9.05 2.75
C ASP A 362 7.06 -9.43 1.26
N PHE A 363 7.07 -10.73 0.96
CA PHE A 363 7.01 -11.23 -0.41
C PHE A 363 5.73 -10.80 -1.13
N PHE A 364 4.58 -10.85 -0.47
CA PHE A 364 3.31 -10.36 -1.01
C PHE A 364 3.40 -8.87 -1.37
N LEU A 365 3.88 -8.04 -0.44
CA LEU A 365 4.00 -6.60 -0.66
C LEU A 365 4.95 -6.24 -1.79
N ASP A 366 6.13 -6.87 -1.85
CA ASP A 366 7.11 -6.63 -2.92
C ASP A 366 6.59 -7.06 -4.28
N LYS A 367 5.85 -8.17 -4.32
CA LYS A 367 5.18 -8.62 -5.53
C LYS A 367 4.10 -7.62 -5.96
N CYS A 368 3.22 -7.18 -5.06
CA CYS A 368 2.20 -6.18 -5.38
C CYS A 368 2.79 -4.85 -5.85
N LEU A 369 3.87 -4.36 -5.23
CA LEU A 369 4.53 -3.12 -5.68
C LEU A 369 5.08 -3.23 -7.10
N ARG A 370 5.64 -4.39 -7.45
CA ARG A 370 6.15 -4.64 -8.80
C ARG A 370 5.02 -4.68 -9.82
N GLU A 371 4.02 -5.50 -9.56
CA GLU A 371 2.90 -5.74 -10.46
C GLU A 371 1.95 -4.53 -10.56
N CYS A 372 1.87 -3.66 -9.54
CA CYS A 372 1.15 -2.38 -9.62
C CYS A 372 1.88 -1.29 -10.44
N LEU A 373 2.95 -1.64 -11.16
CA LEU A 373 3.78 -0.73 -11.98
C LEU A 373 4.57 0.32 -11.20
N LEU A 374 4.56 0.26 -9.86
CA LEU A 374 5.19 1.27 -9.02
C LEU A 374 6.72 1.21 -9.09
N LEU A 375 7.30 0.03 -9.32
CA LEU A 375 8.75 -0.12 -9.44
C LEU A 375 9.30 0.28 -10.82
N LEU A 376 8.45 0.49 -11.82
CA LEU A 376 8.81 0.82 -13.21
C LEU A 376 8.59 2.33 -13.49
N PRO A 377 9.62 3.19 -13.31
CA PRO A 377 9.43 4.64 -13.31
C PRO A 377 9.01 5.19 -14.68
N GLU A 378 9.42 4.55 -15.78
CA GLU A 378 9.05 4.96 -17.14
C GLU A 378 7.55 4.77 -17.40
N LEU A 379 7.01 3.60 -17.05
CA LEU A 379 5.59 3.29 -17.16
C LEU A 379 4.77 4.18 -16.22
N LEU A 380 5.22 4.34 -14.97
CA LEU A 380 4.52 5.16 -13.99
C LEU A 380 4.41 6.62 -14.46
N LYS A 381 5.50 7.23 -14.97
CA LYS A 381 5.47 8.60 -15.53
C LYS A 381 4.46 8.74 -16.68
N LYS A 382 4.36 7.73 -17.55
CA LYS A 382 3.38 7.71 -18.65
C LYS A 382 1.95 7.58 -18.16
N VAL A 383 1.69 6.69 -17.20
CA VAL A 383 0.37 6.52 -16.58
C VAL A 383 -0.05 7.77 -15.83
N GLU A 384 0.85 8.42 -15.07
CA GLU A 384 0.58 9.70 -14.42
C GLU A 384 0.25 10.80 -15.44
N LYS A 385 0.99 10.88 -16.55
CA LYS A 385 0.66 11.83 -17.63
C LYS A 385 -0.73 11.59 -18.21
N LEU A 386 -1.08 10.33 -18.51
CA LEU A 386 -2.43 9.98 -18.99
C LEU A 386 -3.52 10.35 -17.98
N LYS A 387 -3.30 10.08 -16.69
CA LYS A 387 -4.23 10.46 -15.62
C LYS A 387 -4.40 11.98 -15.52
N SER A 388 -3.32 12.74 -15.63
CA SER A 388 -3.37 14.21 -15.63
C SER A 388 -4.18 14.76 -16.81
N LEU A 389 -4.03 14.19 -18.01
CA LEU A 389 -4.83 14.56 -19.19
C LEU A 389 -6.32 14.26 -18.98
N CYS A 390 -6.66 13.13 -18.37
CA CYS A 390 -8.05 12.80 -18.03
C CYS A 390 -8.67 13.82 -17.06
N VAL A 391 -7.92 14.25 -16.04
CA VAL A 391 -8.39 15.26 -15.07
C VAL A 391 -8.55 16.63 -15.73
N GLN A 392 -7.58 17.06 -16.54
CA GLN A 392 -7.65 18.31 -17.29
C GLN A 392 -8.85 18.33 -18.25
N TYR A 393 -9.10 17.21 -18.95
CA TYR A 393 -10.28 17.04 -19.79
C TYR A 393 -11.58 17.14 -18.98
N ALA A 394 -11.66 16.47 -17.83
CA ALA A 394 -12.86 16.50 -16.98
C ALA A 394 -13.17 17.92 -16.47
N ALA A 395 -12.14 18.69 -16.06
CA ALA A 395 -12.29 20.09 -15.68
C ALA A 395 -12.72 20.97 -16.86
N ALA A 396 -12.10 20.78 -18.03
CA ALA A 396 -12.44 21.53 -19.24
C ALA A 396 -13.86 21.20 -19.77
N THR A 397 -14.40 20.01 -19.47
CA THR A 397 -15.71 19.57 -19.95
C THR A 397 -16.83 20.54 -19.56
N GLN A 398 -16.79 21.10 -18.34
CA GLN A 398 -17.79 22.09 -17.91
C GLN A 398 -17.72 23.36 -18.77
N TRP A 399 -16.52 23.90 -19.01
CA TRP A 399 -16.31 25.06 -19.87
C TRP A 399 -16.67 24.80 -21.34
N LEU A 400 -16.28 23.65 -21.89
CA LEU A 400 -16.58 23.24 -23.27
C LEU A 400 -18.11 23.16 -23.50
N ILE A 401 -18.84 22.70 -22.49
CA ILE A 401 -20.30 22.58 -22.53
C ILE A 401 -20.96 23.95 -22.41
N THR A 402 -20.57 24.79 -21.45
CA THR A 402 -21.11 26.16 -21.32
C THR A 402 -20.84 26.99 -22.57
N SER A 403 -19.66 26.88 -23.17
CA SER A 403 -19.31 27.60 -24.41
C SER A 403 -20.08 27.10 -25.64
N SER A 404 -20.60 25.87 -25.58
CA SER A 404 -21.46 25.28 -26.61
C SER A 404 -22.96 25.55 -26.38
N ILE A 405 -23.35 25.92 -25.14
CA ILE A 405 -24.73 26.18 -24.71
C ILE A 405 -24.84 27.66 -24.31
N ASP A 406 -25.08 28.53 -25.27
CA ASP A 406 -25.69 29.82 -24.96
C ASP A 406 -27.15 29.57 -24.57
N ILE A 407 -27.45 29.63 -23.27
CA ILE A 407 -28.83 29.68 -22.77
C ILE A 407 -29.51 30.90 -23.40
N PRO A 408 -30.66 30.78 -24.08
CA PRO A 408 -31.46 31.95 -24.39
C PRO A 408 -31.91 32.53 -23.04
N SER A 409 -31.43 33.73 -22.70
CA SER A 409 -31.94 34.51 -21.58
C SER A 409 -33.46 34.55 -21.66
N ILE A 410 -34.13 33.82 -20.76
CA ILE A 410 -35.57 33.95 -20.51
C ILE A 410 -35.72 35.21 -19.66
N GLU A 411 -35.67 36.36 -20.30
CA GLU A 411 -36.24 37.61 -19.80
C GLU A 411 -37.14 38.16 -20.91
N GLU A 412 -38.33 38.64 -20.53
CA GLU A 412 -39.53 38.95 -21.34
C GLU A 412 -40.44 37.73 -21.57
N SER A 413 -41.69 37.63 -21.11
CA SER A 413 -42.61 38.59 -20.49
C SER A 413 -43.75 37.80 -19.82
N PHE A 414 -44.00 38.07 -18.53
CA PHE A 414 -45.33 37.90 -17.97
C PHE A 414 -46.16 39.08 -18.50
N ASP A 415 -46.96 38.87 -19.53
CA ASP A 415 -48.21 39.64 -19.64
C ASP A 415 -49.29 38.92 -20.46
N ASN A 416 -50.48 38.94 -19.89
CA ASN A 416 -51.72 38.35 -20.39
C ASN A 416 -52.33 39.22 -21.50
N SER A 417 -52.66 38.67 -22.68
CA SER A 417 -53.98 38.85 -23.33
C SER A 417 -54.08 38.27 -24.76
N LYS A 418 -55.05 37.37 -24.94
CA LYS A 418 -56.04 37.22 -26.05
C LYS A 418 -55.68 37.51 -27.54
N VAL A 419 -56.00 36.50 -28.37
CA VAL A 419 -56.82 36.55 -29.63
C VAL A 419 -56.13 36.61 -31.02
N THR A 420 -56.40 35.55 -31.81
CA THR A 420 -56.49 35.34 -33.30
C THR A 420 -55.29 35.46 -34.28
N GLU A 421 -55.20 34.38 -35.08
CA GLU A 421 -54.93 34.23 -36.53
C GLU A 421 -53.82 35.00 -37.30
N ASN A 422 -53.03 34.19 -38.03
CA ASN A 422 -52.43 34.42 -39.35
C ASN A 422 -51.59 35.70 -39.60
N SER A 423 -50.26 35.54 -39.70
CA SER A 423 -49.51 36.05 -40.86
C SER A 423 -48.12 35.41 -40.98
N LYS A 424 -47.80 34.99 -42.21
CA LYS A 424 -46.45 34.67 -42.68
C LYS A 424 -45.65 35.97 -42.76
N GLN A 425 -44.44 36.03 -42.19
CA GLN A 425 -43.36 36.86 -42.75
C GLN A 425 -41.95 36.42 -42.32
N LEU A 426 -41.05 36.58 -43.28
CA LEU A 426 -39.66 36.18 -43.38
C LEU A 426 -38.71 36.82 -42.34
N LYS A 427 -37.75 36.00 -41.88
CA LYS A 427 -36.30 36.27 -41.70
C LYS A 427 -35.85 37.68 -41.29
N SER A 428 -35.17 37.75 -40.13
CA SER A 428 -33.75 38.11 -40.10
C SER A 428 -33.02 37.42 -38.93
N ARG A 429 -32.35 36.29 -39.23
CA ARG A 429 -31.27 35.78 -38.36
C ARG A 429 -30.06 36.67 -38.63
N SER A 430 -29.61 37.43 -37.64
CA SER A 430 -28.42 38.27 -37.77
C SER A 430 -27.19 37.42 -38.17
N PRO A 431 -26.48 37.74 -39.26
CA PRO A 431 -25.31 36.97 -39.73
C PRO A 431 -24.18 36.91 -38.68
N SER A 432 -24.06 37.95 -37.86
CA SER A 432 -23.02 38.10 -36.83
C SER A 432 -23.16 37.09 -35.68
N ARG A 433 -24.38 36.63 -35.35
CA ARG A 433 -24.62 35.65 -34.28
C ARG A 433 -24.32 34.23 -34.74
N ALA A 434 -24.63 33.91 -36.01
CA ALA A 434 -24.28 32.63 -36.63
C ALA A 434 -22.76 32.47 -36.84
N LEU A 435 -22.06 33.56 -37.23
CA LEU A 435 -20.60 33.59 -37.37
C LEU A 435 -19.87 33.38 -36.03
N LYS A 436 -20.35 34.02 -34.95
CA LYS A 436 -19.80 33.82 -33.59
C LYS A 436 -19.99 32.38 -33.11
N LEU A 437 -21.20 31.81 -33.29
CA LEU A 437 -21.47 30.40 -32.99
C LEU A 437 -20.63 29.42 -33.83
N SER A 438 -20.35 29.72 -35.10
CA SER A 438 -19.45 28.87 -35.88
C SER A 438 -18.00 28.96 -35.40
N SER A 439 -17.53 30.16 -35.03
CA SER A 439 -16.15 30.37 -34.54
C SER A 439 -15.90 29.78 -33.15
N SER A 440 -16.89 29.85 -32.24
CA SER A 440 -16.80 29.24 -30.92
C SER A 440 -16.83 27.72 -31.03
N ASN A 441 -17.73 27.16 -31.83
CA ASN A 441 -17.79 25.72 -32.09
C ASN A 441 -16.50 25.20 -32.74
N THR A 442 -15.85 25.94 -33.65
CA THR A 442 -14.56 25.53 -34.22
C THR A 442 -13.46 25.47 -33.17
N SER A 443 -13.36 26.49 -32.30
CA SER A 443 -12.35 26.50 -31.22
C SER A 443 -12.54 25.37 -30.20
N VAL A 444 -13.80 25.07 -29.84
CA VAL A 444 -14.17 23.97 -28.95
C VAL A 444 -13.84 22.62 -29.61
N THR A 445 -14.13 22.45 -30.90
CA THR A 445 -13.76 21.22 -31.62
C THR A 445 -12.25 21.04 -31.76
N GLU A 446 -11.49 22.11 -31.92
CA GLU A 446 -10.03 22.07 -32.01
C GLU A 446 -9.40 21.70 -30.67
N ALA A 447 -9.91 22.23 -29.55
CA ALA A 447 -9.49 21.85 -28.21
C ALA A 447 -9.76 20.36 -27.93
N ILE A 448 -10.94 19.84 -28.29
CA ILE A 448 -11.25 18.40 -28.15
C ILE A 448 -10.31 17.54 -29.01
N LEU A 449 -10.00 17.97 -30.24
CA LEU A 449 -9.06 17.26 -31.11
C LEU A 449 -7.62 17.29 -30.61
N ASN A 450 -7.22 18.34 -29.89
CA ASN A 450 -5.91 18.39 -29.23
C ASN A 450 -5.86 17.35 -28.10
N PHE A 451 -6.85 17.32 -27.20
CA PHE A 451 -6.92 16.31 -26.14
C PHE A 451 -6.97 14.87 -26.68
N GLU A 452 -7.74 14.63 -27.74
CA GLU A 452 -7.82 13.31 -28.38
C GLU A 452 -6.47 12.89 -28.99
N ARG A 453 -5.76 13.81 -29.65
CA ARG A 453 -4.43 13.52 -30.21
C ARG A 453 -3.42 13.23 -29.11
N GLU A 454 -3.34 14.08 -28.08
CA GLU A 454 -2.40 13.90 -26.97
C GLU A 454 -2.66 12.62 -26.18
N PHE A 455 -3.93 12.29 -25.92
CA PHE A 455 -4.29 11.05 -25.24
C PHE A 455 -3.91 9.83 -26.08
N ASN A 456 -4.22 9.83 -27.37
CA ASN A 456 -3.92 8.69 -28.25
C ASN A 456 -2.42 8.51 -28.49
N THR A 457 -1.64 9.58 -28.59
CA THR A 457 -0.17 9.48 -28.74
C THR A 457 0.47 8.91 -27.48
N GLU A 458 0.05 9.35 -26.30
CA GLU A 458 0.55 8.80 -25.04
C GLU A 458 0.10 7.35 -24.83
N LEU A 459 -1.14 7.01 -25.17
CA LEU A 459 -1.65 5.63 -25.12
C LEU A 459 -0.88 4.70 -26.07
N GLN A 460 -0.62 5.14 -27.30
CA GLN A 460 0.18 4.40 -28.27
C GLN A 460 1.64 4.26 -27.83
N SER A 461 2.20 5.25 -27.13
CA SER A 461 3.55 5.17 -26.57
C SER A 461 3.65 4.18 -25.40
N LEU A 462 2.55 3.94 -24.68
CA LEU A 462 2.49 2.97 -23.59
C LEU A 462 2.54 1.53 -24.10
N GLY A 463 1.93 1.26 -25.25
CA GLY A 463 1.86 -0.08 -25.85
C GLY A 463 3.21 -0.80 -26.05
N PRO A 464 4.23 -0.20 -26.67
CA PRO A 464 5.54 -0.83 -26.86
C PRO A 464 6.34 -0.99 -25.55
N ILE A 465 6.13 -0.10 -24.57
CA ILE A 465 6.79 -0.20 -23.26
C ILE A 465 6.15 -1.34 -22.45
N LEU A 466 4.84 -1.51 -22.54
CA LEU A 466 4.14 -2.64 -21.97
C LEU A 466 4.50 -3.95 -22.66
N SER A 467 4.64 -3.98 -23.99
CA SER A 467 4.99 -5.22 -24.72
C SER A 467 6.44 -5.66 -24.49
N SER A 468 7.38 -4.73 -24.32
CA SER A 468 8.76 -5.03 -23.91
C SER A 468 8.83 -5.49 -22.45
N SER A 469 8.13 -4.80 -21.54
CA SER A 469 8.04 -5.20 -20.12
C SER A 469 7.29 -6.53 -19.94
N SER A 470 6.35 -6.84 -20.83
CA SER A 470 5.57 -8.06 -20.86
C SER A 470 6.39 -9.31 -21.24
N GLN A 471 7.57 -9.16 -21.84
CA GLN A 471 8.50 -10.28 -22.04
C GLN A 471 9.13 -10.74 -20.72
N ALA A 472 9.23 -9.86 -19.73
CA ALA A 472 9.73 -10.17 -18.40
C ALA A 472 8.61 -10.62 -17.45
N GLU A 473 7.38 -10.10 -17.64
CA GLU A 473 6.26 -10.35 -16.72
C GLU A 473 4.95 -10.67 -17.47
N PRO A 474 4.45 -11.93 -17.40
CA PRO A 474 3.34 -12.39 -18.23
C PRO A 474 2.00 -11.72 -17.91
N HIS A 475 1.82 -11.16 -16.71
CA HIS A 475 0.58 -10.47 -16.32
C HIS A 475 0.40 -9.11 -17.03
N LEU A 476 1.47 -8.50 -17.56
CA LEU A 476 1.39 -7.26 -18.33
C LEU A 476 0.83 -7.48 -19.75
N THR A 477 0.84 -8.72 -20.26
CA THR A 477 0.19 -9.07 -21.53
C THR A 477 -1.31 -8.75 -21.48
N HIS A 478 -1.99 -9.13 -20.39
CA HIS A 478 -3.41 -8.93 -20.19
C HIS A 478 -3.76 -7.44 -20.11
N LEU A 479 -2.97 -6.64 -19.39
CA LEU A 479 -3.13 -5.19 -19.36
C LEU A 479 -2.94 -4.58 -20.75
N ALA A 480 -1.88 -4.96 -21.47
CA ALA A 480 -1.65 -4.48 -22.84
C ALA A 480 -2.82 -4.84 -23.76
N GLN A 481 -3.37 -6.04 -23.63
CA GLN A 481 -4.51 -6.52 -24.40
C GLN A 481 -5.79 -5.71 -24.12
N TRP A 482 -6.04 -5.40 -22.84
CA TRP A 482 -7.23 -4.66 -22.40
C TRP A 482 -7.17 -3.17 -22.69
N ILE A 483 -5.98 -2.58 -22.59
CA ILE A 483 -5.76 -1.15 -22.84
C ILE A 483 -5.70 -0.85 -24.34
N LEU A 484 -5.00 -1.68 -25.12
CA LEU A 484 -4.87 -1.47 -26.57
C LEU A 484 -6.03 -2.06 -27.38
N GLY A 485 -6.89 -2.87 -26.75
CA GLY A 485 -8.03 -3.50 -27.43
C GLY A 485 -7.61 -4.48 -28.52
N VAL A 486 -6.39 -5.03 -28.45
CA VAL A 486 -5.96 -6.13 -29.33
C VAL A 486 -6.60 -7.40 -28.81
N GLY A 487 -7.90 -7.55 -29.04
CA GLY A 487 -8.48 -8.88 -29.09
C GLY A 487 -7.74 -9.64 -30.18
N ASN A 488 -7.07 -10.74 -29.81
CA ASN A 488 -6.92 -11.80 -30.77
C ASN A 488 -8.35 -12.22 -31.09
N GLU A 489 -8.84 -11.84 -32.27
CA GLU A 489 -9.90 -12.58 -32.92
C GLU A 489 -9.37 -13.99 -33.17
N GLN A 490 -9.64 -14.91 -32.23
CA GLN A 490 -9.67 -16.34 -32.47
C GLN A 490 -10.84 -16.97 -31.72
#